data_AF-A0A420BT59-F1
#
_entry.id   AF-A0A420BT59-F1
#
_cell.length_a   1.000
_cell.length_b   1.000
_cell.length_c   1.000
_cell.angle_alpha   90.00
_cell.angle_beta   90.00
_cell.angle_gamma   90.00
#
_symmetry.space_group_name_H-M   'P 1'
#
loop_
_entity.id
_entity.type
_entity.pdbx_description
1 polymer ?
#
loop_
_entity_poly.entity_id
_entity_poly.type
_entity_poly.pdbx_seq_one_letter_code
_entity_poly.pdbx_strand_id
1 'polypeptide(L)'
;MLPARSPLRPLVVVVLAGVIALSGCATPPGGAASPISPSPTESAEPTPQASQTPGEVVESPAPSPSAVDPGEQATVMFITLEVIGGTLEATGTVPDVVEEGGTCTLTLTQGDATRTVEASTATGPESTFCGLMTIPSSELASGDWQATLAYHSSARSGVSETESVTLP
;
A
#
# COMPACT_ATOMS: atom_id res chain seq x y z
N MET A 1 -33.66 25.18 33.36
CA MET A 1 -35.08 25.01 32.97
C MET A 1 -35.20 25.59 31.56
N LEU A 2 -35.44 24.94 30.43
CA LEU A 2 -35.85 23.60 29.98
C LEU A 2 -35.23 23.43 28.56
N PRO A 3 -34.78 22.25 28.09
CA PRO A 3 -34.23 22.07 26.74
C PRO A 3 -35.34 21.95 25.68
N ALA A 4 -35.22 22.68 24.57
CA ALA A 4 -36.14 22.58 23.44
C ALA A 4 -35.83 21.32 22.62
N ARG A 5 -36.83 20.46 22.52
CA ARG A 5 -36.77 19.09 22.01
C ARG A 5 -36.76 19.06 20.48
N SER A 6 -35.88 18.22 19.96
CA SER A 6 -35.82 17.76 18.57
C SER A 6 -37.13 17.09 18.13
N PRO A 7 -37.68 17.38 16.94
CA PRO A 7 -38.69 16.53 16.32
C PRO A 7 -38.00 15.39 15.55
N LEU A 8 -38.04 14.21 16.16
CA LEU A 8 -37.92 12.91 15.52
C LEU A 8 -38.73 12.90 14.21
N ARG A 9 -38.06 12.73 13.06
CA ARG A 9 -38.74 12.40 11.81
C ARG A 9 -38.93 10.87 11.74
N PRO A 10 -40.17 10.38 11.58
CA PRO A 10 -40.44 8.95 11.51
C PRO A 10 -40.03 8.36 10.17
N LEU A 11 -39.31 7.24 10.27
CA LEU A 11 -39.41 6.01 9.49
C LEU A 11 -40.17 6.12 8.14
N VAL A 12 -39.43 6.01 7.03
CA VAL A 12 -39.98 5.51 5.77
C VAL A 12 -39.14 4.30 5.38
N VAL A 13 -39.58 3.15 5.89
CA VAL A 13 -39.12 1.82 5.49
C VAL A 13 -39.86 1.48 4.19
N VAL A 14 -39.18 1.53 3.05
CA VAL A 14 -39.68 0.95 1.80
C VAL A 14 -39.03 -0.42 1.65
N VAL A 15 -39.73 -1.44 2.16
CA VAL A 15 -39.49 -2.83 1.78
C VAL A 15 -40.03 -3.01 0.37
N LEU A 16 -39.15 -3.19 -0.62
CA LEU A 16 -39.55 -3.72 -1.91
C LEU A 16 -38.99 -5.13 -2.05
N ALA A 17 -39.84 -6.10 -1.72
CA ALA A 17 -39.61 -7.51 -1.97
C ALA A 17 -39.70 -7.76 -3.48
N GLY A 18 -38.55 -7.97 -4.12
CA GLY A 18 -38.44 -8.37 -5.53
C GLY A 18 -37.86 -9.76 -5.63
N VAL A 19 -38.69 -10.79 -5.51
CA VAL A 19 -38.33 -12.19 -5.79
C VAL A 19 -38.68 -12.46 -7.25
N ILE A 20 -37.67 -12.54 -8.13
CA ILE A 20 -37.82 -13.08 -9.49
C ILE A 20 -36.80 -14.20 -9.68
N ALA A 21 -37.34 -15.31 -10.15
CA ALA A 21 -36.77 -16.64 -10.25
C ALA A 21 -35.85 -16.84 -11.48
N LEU A 22 -34.78 -17.63 -11.25
CA LEU A 22 -34.28 -18.78 -12.04
C LEU A 22 -33.87 -18.65 -13.53
N SER A 23 -32.64 -19.16 -13.76
CA SER A 23 -32.18 -20.02 -14.88
C SER A 23 -31.57 -19.38 -16.13
N GLY A 24 -30.28 -19.66 -16.33
CA GLY A 24 -29.57 -19.51 -17.61
C GLY A 24 -28.19 -20.17 -17.58
N CYS A 25 -28.11 -21.47 -17.89
CA CYS A 25 -26.87 -22.20 -18.18
C CYS A 25 -26.38 -21.87 -19.59
N ALA A 26 -25.08 -21.67 -19.77
CA ALA A 26 -24.43 -21.72 -21.08
C ALA A 26 -23.14 -22.55 -20.98
N THR A 27 -23.23 -23.80 -21.43
CA THR A 27 -22.15 -24.77 -21.61
C THR A 27 -21.63 -24.69 -23.04
N PRO A 28 -20.31 -24.64 -23.27
CA PRO A 28 -19.70 -25.16 -24.49
C PRO A 28 -19.03 -26.53 -24.25
N PRO A 29 -19.12 -27.46 -25.21
CA PRO A 29 -18.63 -28.83 -25.08
C PRO A 29 -17.18 -28.99 -25.56
N GLY A 30 -16.54 -30.07 -25.12
CA GLY A 30 -15.63 -30.83 -25.97
C GLY A 30 -14.18 -30.87 -25.50
N GLY A 31 -13.68 -32.09 -25.25
CA GLY A 31 -12.24 -32.31 -25.09
C GLY A 31 -11.86 -33.64 -24.46
N ALA A 32 -12.34 -34.74 -25.04
CA ALA A 32 -11.91 -36.14 -24.92
C ALA A 32 -10.93 -36.57 -23.80
N ALA A 33 -11.42 -37.53 -23.00
CA ALA A 33 -10.61 -38.43 -22.18
C ALA A 33 -9.72 -39.35 -23.04
N SER A 34 -8.60 -39.79 -22.46
CA SER A 34 -7.97 -41.06 -22.82
C SER A 34 -7.44 -41.78 -21.58
N PRO A 35 -7.49 -43.14 -21.56
CA PRO A 35 -7.54 -43.93 -20.33
C PRO A 35 -6.18 -44.42 -19.78
N ILE A 36 -6.25 -44.77 -18.49
CA ILE A 36 -5.36 -45.52 -17.60
C ILE A 36 -4.40 -46.57 -18.21
N SER A 37 -3.23 -46.72 -17.55
CA SER A 37 -2.48 -47.99 -17.51
C SER A 37 -1.78 -48.14 -16.15
N PRO A 38 -2.03 -49.22 -15.37
CA PRO A 38 -1.33 -49.48 -14.11
C PRO A 38 -0.29 -50.61 -14.21
N SER A 39 0.60 -50.63 -13.21
CA SER A 39 1.33 -51.79 -12.60
C SER A 39 2.88 -51.69 -12.68
N PRO A 40 3.62 -52.49 -11.88
CA PRO A 40 3.96 -52.26 -10.47
C PRO A 40 5.49 -52.36 -10.24
N THR A 41 5.98 -52.27 -8.98
CA THR A 41 7.12 -53.07 -8.42
C THR A 41 7.94 -52.31 -7.37
N GLU A 42 7.80 -52.78 -6.12
CA GLU A 42 8.81 -53.16 -5.12
C GLU A 42 10.20 -52.46 -5.04
N SER A 43 10.41 -51.84 -3.87
CA SER A 43 11.57 -51.91 -2.94
C SER A 43 13.03 -51.93 -3.46
N ALA A 44 13.81 -50.93 -3.06
CA ALA A 44 15.16 -51.09 -2.46
C ALA A 44 15.73 -49.74 -1.94
N GLU A 45 16.11 -49.71 -0.66
CA GLU A 45 17.13 -48.84 -0.04
C GLU A 45 18.49 -49.61 -0.13
N PRO A 46 19.75 -49.04 -0.18
CA PRO A 46 20.29 -47.86 0.55
C PRO A 46 21.35 -46.93 -0.15
N THR A 47 21.53 -45.70 0.40
CA THR A 47 22.75 -44.91 0.83
C THR A 47 24.11 -45.03 0.07
N PRO A 48 25.10 -44.05 0.06
CA PRO A 48 25.17 -42.58 0.28
C PRO A 48 26.04 -41.75 -0.74
N GLN A 49 26.10 -40.41 -0.51
CA GLN A 49 27.26 -39.48 -0.61
C GLN A 49 27.75 -38.92 -1.97
N ALA A 50 27.63 -37.58 -2.13
CA ALA A 50 28.69 -36.60 -2.49
C ALA A 50 28.03 -35.24 -2.84
N SER A 51 28.11 -34.23 -1.96
CA SER A 51 29.06 -33.10 -2.07
C SER A 51 29.21 -32.51 -3.48
N GLN A 52 28.54 -31.38 -3.72
CA GLN A 52 29.05 -30.17 -4.39
C GLN A 52 27.92 -29.16 -4.58
N THR A 53 28.09 -27.96 -4.02
CA THR A 53 27.95 -26.64 -4.69
C THR A 53 27.99 -25.57 -3.60
N PRO A 54 29.05 -24.74 -3.51
CA PRO A 54 28.92 -23.42 -2.90
C PRO A 54 27.90 -22.64 -3.74
N GLY A 55 26.69 -22.48 -3.19
CA GLY A 55 25.73 -21.54 -3.75
C GLY A 55 26.34 -20.15 -3.65
N GLU A 56 26.67 -19.59 -4.81
CA GLU A 56 26.91 -18.18 -5.00
C GLU A 56 25.80 -17.40 -4.29
N VAL A 57 26.16 -16.68 -3.23
CA VAL A 57 25.26 -15.70 -2.62
C VAL A 57 25.08 -14.62 -3.67
N VAL A 58 23.98 -14.70 -4.41
CA VAL A 58 23.50 -13.62 -5.26
C VAL A 58 23.13 -12.49 -4.32
N GLU A 59 24.07 -11.55 -4.16
CA GLU A 59 23.83 -10.26 -3.53
C GLU A 59 22.73 -9.58 -4.35
N SER A 60 21.52 -9.54 -3.79
CA SER A 60 20.41 -8.80 -4.37
C SER A 60 20.82 -7.32 -4.38
N PRO A 61 20.88 -6.66 -5.55
CA PRO A 61 21.29 -5.26 -5.58
C PRO A 61 20.29 -4.44 -4.76
N ALA A 62 20.80 -3.69 -3.78
CA ALA A 62 20.05 -2.65 -3.11
C ALA A 62 19.39 -1.74 -4.15
N PRO A 63 18.13 -1.31 -3.96
CA PRO A 63 17.48 -0.43 -4.93
C PRO A 63 18.27 0.88 -5.01
N SER A 64 18.94 1.09 -6.14
CA SER A 64 19.48 2.39 -6.52
C SER A 64 18.30 3.38 -6.58
N PRO A 65 18.39 4.59 -5.98
CA PRO A 65 17.34 5.58 -6.14
C PRO A 65 17.23 5.90 -7.63
N SER A 66 16.13 5.49 -8.24
CA SER A 66 15.81 5.91 -9.60
C SER A 66 15.60 7.41 -9.55
N ALA A 67 16.44 8.16 -10.27
CA ALA A 67 16.24 9.59 -10.47
C ALA A 67 14.90 9.77 -11.16
N VAL A 68 13.92 10.25 -10.39
CA VAL A 68 12.61 10.66 -10.88
C VAL A 68 12.83 11.84 -11.82
N ASP A 69 12.32 11.76 -13.05
CA ASP A 69 12.32 12.88 -13.98
C ASP A 69 11.60 14.06 -13.31
N PRO A 70 12.27 15.19 -13.06
CA PRO A 70 11.63 16.29 -12.36
C PRO A 70 10.68 16.95 -13.35
N GLY A 71 9.42 16.53 -13.31
CA GLY A 71 8.31 17.33 -13.84
C GLY A 71 8.32 18.73 -13.22
N GLU A 72 7.36 19.58 -13.60
CA GLU A 72 7.28 20.93 -13.03
C GLU A 72 7.25 20.88 -11.49
N GLN A 73 7.96 21.80 -10.82
CA GLN A 73 8.15 21.73 -9.38
C GLN A 73 6.82 21.94 -8.64
N ALA A 74 6.50 21.05 -7.71
CA ALA A 74 5.34 21.14 -6.82
C ALA A 74 5.78 21.43 -5.38
N THR A 75 4.96 22.16 -4.62
CA THR A 75 5.14 22.32 -3.17
C THR A 75 4.55 21.12 -2.45
N VAL A 76 5.26 20.52 -1.49
CA VAL A 76 4.77 19.38 -0.71
C VAL A 76 4.88 19.70 0.77
N MET A 77 3.82 19.42 1.53
CA MET A 77 3.75 19.70 2.97
C MET A 77 3.13 18.53 3.71
N PHE A 78 3.62 18.25 4.92
CA PHE A 78 2.93 17.35 5.83
C PHE A 78 1.65 17.99 6.36
N ILE A 79 0.59 17.19 6.47
CA ILE A 79 -0.60 17.50 7.28
C ILE A 79 -0.47 16.79 8.63
N THR A 80 0.03 15.56 8.62
CA THR A 80 0.21 14.71 9.80
C THR A 80 1.52 13.97 9.67
N LEU A 81 2.26 13.89 10.78
CA LEU A 81 3.44 13.04 10.98
C LEU A 81 3.56 12.75 12.49
N GLU A 82 2.95 11.66 12.94
CA GLU A 82 2.91 11.35 14.38
C GLU A 82 2.73 9.86 14.66
N VAL A 83 3.10 9.43 15.87
CA VAL A 83 2.94 8.05 16.33
C VAL A 83 1.69 7.94 17.18
N ILE A 84 0.68 7.22 16.69
CA ILE A 84 -0.58 6.97 17.39
C ILE A 84 -0.83 5.47 17.44
N GLY A 85 -1.12 4.94 18.64
CA GLY A 85 -1.52 3.54 18.80
C GLY A 85 -0.47 2.50 18.39
N GLY A 86 0.82 2.85 18.40
CA GLY A 86 1.91 1.98 17.94
C GLY A 86 2.13 1.99 16.43
N THR A 87 1.56 2.98 15.74
CA THR A 87 1.70 3.17 14.29
C THR A 87 2.17 4.60 14.04
N LEU A 88 3.21 4.76 13.23
CA LEU A 88 3.55 6.06 12.65
C LEU A 88 2.57 6.31 11.50
N GLU A 89 1.84 7.41 11.59
CA GLU A 89 0.89 7.88 10.58
C GLU A 89 1.42 9.14 9.90
N ALA A 90 1.34 9.17 8.57
CA ALA A 90 1.69 10.36 7.80
C ALA A 90 0.71 10.61 6.64
N THR A 91 0.42 11.88 6.40
CA THR A 91 -0.30 12.37 5.22
C THR A 91 0.17 13.78 4.90
N GLY A 92 -0.18 14.30 3.72
CA GLY A 92 0.27 15.58 3.24
C GLY A 92 -0.59 16.16 2.14
N THR A 93 -0.23 17.37 1.72
CA THR A 93 -0.90 18.13 0.67
C THR A 93 0.09 18.69 -0.32
N VAL A 94 -0.39 18.87 -1.55
CA VAL A 94 0.30 19.52 -2.67
C VAL A 94 -0.58 20.71 -3.11
N PRO A 95 -0.41 21.89 -2.49
CA PRO A 95 -1.38 22.98 -2.58
C PRO A 95 -1.45 23.66 -3.95
N ASP A 96 -0.38 23.62 -4.74
CA ASP A 96 -0.32 24.21 -6.09
C ASP A 96 -0.68 23.23 -7.22
N VAL A 97 -1.08 22.00 -6.87
CA VAL A 97 -1.43 20.95 -7.81
C VAL A 97 -2.87 20.49 -7.59
N VAL A 98 -3.65 20.42 -8.67
CA VAL A 98 -5.00 19.83 -8.69
C VAL A 98 -5.05 18.84 -9.84
N GLU A 99 -4.66 17.60 -9.57
CA GLU A 99 -4.65 16.54 -10.57
C GLU A 99 -4.87 15.15 -9.97
N GLU A 100 -5.44 14.28 -10.80
CA GLU A 100 -5.60 12.86 -10.54
C GLU A 100 -4.31 12.10 -10.87
N GLY A 101 -4.07 10.99 -10.18
CA GLY A 101 -3.05 10.02 -10.60
C GLY A 101 -1.61 10.41 -10.27
N GLY A 102 -1.36 10.85 -9.03
CA GLY A 102 -0.02 10.95 -8.45
C GLY A 102 0.21 9.98 -7.29
N THR A 103 1.49 9.82 -6.94
CA THR A 103 1.95 9.00 -5.81
C THR A 103 2.67 9.90 -4.81
N CYS A 104 2.41 9.67 -3.53
CA CYS A 104 3.22 10.23 -2.46
C CYS A 104 4.11 9.14 -1.85
N THR A 105 5.34 9.50 -1.52
CA THR A 105 6.35 8.61 -0.94
C THR A 105 6.88 9.23 0.35
N LEU A 106 6.56 8.62 1.50
CA LEU A 106 7.18 8.95 2.78
C LEU A 106 8.53 8.24 2.87
N THR A 107 9.59 8.97 3.18
CA THR A 107 10.91 8.40 3.50
C THR A 107 11.32 8.79 4.90
N LEU A 108 11.71 7.80 5.70
CA LEU A 108 12.22 7.95 7.06
C LEU A 108 13.68 7.52 7.09
N THR A 109 14.52 8.31 7.74
CA THR A 109 15.94 8.01 7.92
C THR A 109 16.38 8.15 9.37
N GLN A 110 17.22 7.23 9.84
CA GLN A 110 17.88 7.28 11.14
C GLN A 110 19.26 6.64 10.99
N GLY A 111 20.33 7.46 10.96
CA GLY A 111 21.68 6.97 10.63
C GLY A 111 21.70 6.32 9.25
N ASP A 112 22.10 5.04 9.19
CA ASP A 112 22.12 4.25 7.96
C ASP A 112 20.77 3.56 7.65
N ALA A 113 19.82 3.57 8.59
CA ALA A 113 18.52 2.95 8.40
C ALA A 113 17.61 3.86 7.57
N THR A 114 16.97 3.28 6.55
CA THR A 114 15.97 3.96 5.71
C THR A 114 14.71 3.11 5.62
N ARG A 115 13.54 3.74 5.74
CA ARG A 115 12.23 3.11 5.51
C ARG A 115 11.40 3.99 4.60
N THR A 116 10.67 3.35 3.70
CA THR A 116 9.85 4.05 2.71
C THR A 116 8.49 3.40 2.62
N VAL A 117 7.45 4.20 2.48
CA VAL A 117 6.07 3.76 2.22
C VAL A 117 5.43 4.72 1.23
N GLU A 118 4.56 4.20 0.37
CA GLU A 118 3.87 4.97 -0.65
C GLU A 118 2.36 4.96 -0.43
N ALA A 119 1.71 6.02 -0.88
CA ALA A 119 0.26 6.10 -0.98
C ALA A 119 -0.16 6.80 -2.27
N SER A 120 -1.31 6.40 -2.80
CA SER A 120 -1.98 7.13 -3.88
C SER A 120 -2.46 8.49 -3.38
N THR A 121 -2.62 9.43 -4.32
CA THR A 121 -3.22 10.74 -4.03
C THR A 121 -4.73 10.77 -4.26
N ALA A 122 -5.39 11.77 -3.67
CA ALA A 122 -6.78 12.12 -3.90
C ALA A 122 -6.90 13.60 -4.26
N THR A 123 -7.64 13.92 -5.32
CA THR A 123 -7.83 15.31 -5.76
C THR A 123 -8.89 16.00 -4.92
N GLY A 124 -8.56 17.19 -4.42
CA GLY A 124 -9.46 18.12 -3.78
C GLY A 124 -9.86 19.28 -4.69
N PRO A 125 -10.68 20.22 -4.18
CA PRO A 125 -11.14 21.36 -4.97
C PRO A 125 -10.01 22.34 -5.34
N GLU A 126 -8.99 22.46 -4.50
CA GLU A 126 -7.90 23.43 -4.66
C GLU A 126 -6.52 22.83 -4.43
N SER A 127 -6.42 21.53 -4.13
CA SER A 127 -5.15 20.85 -3.84
C SER A 127 -5.26 19.36 -4.07
N THR A 128 -4.13 18.69 -4.23
CA THR A 128 -4.02 17.23 -4.23
C THR A 128 -3.53 16.76 -2.86
N PHE A 129 -4.17 15.74 -2.29
CA PHE A 129 -3.88 15.20 -0.97
C PHE A 129 -3.22 13.83 -1.06
N CYS A 130 -2.20 13.58 -0.24
CA CYS A 130 -1.60 12.26 -0.10
C CYS A 130 -2.52 11.35 0.72
N GLY A 131 -2.70 10.10 0.27
CA GLY A 131 -3.34 9.07 1.08
C GLY A 131 -2.59 8.83 2.40
N LEU A 132 -3.30 8.23 3.36
CA LEU A 132 -2.70 7.89 4.65
C LEU A 132 -1.62 6.82 4.47
N MET A 133 -0.41 7.15 4.89
CA MET A 133 0.72 6.23 4.97
C MET A 133 0.88 5.78 6.42
N THR A 134 1.10 4.48 6.62
CA THR A 134 1.23 3.90 7.96
C THR A 134 2.43 2.96 8.02
N ILE A 135 3.19 3.03 9.12
CA ILE A 135 4.28 2.10 9.42
C ILE A 135 4.14 1.67 10.88
N PRO A 136 4.03 0.36 11.20
CA PRO A 136 4.06 -0.10 12.58
C PRO A 136 5.35 0.34 13.27
N SER A 137 5.26 0.94 14.46
CA SER A 137 6.43 1.45 15.17
C SER A 137 7.42 0.33 15.54
N SER A 138 6.95 -0.92 15.64
CA SER A 138 7.79 -2.10 15.85
C SER A 138 8.75 -2.42 14.69
N GLU A 139 8.53 -1.84 13.50
CA GLU A 139 9.42 -1.99 12.34
C GLU A 139 10.53 -0.93 12.32
N LEU A 140 10.43 0.05 13.20
CA LEU A 140 11.35 1.17 13.38
C LEU A 140 12.10 1.00 14.70
N ALA A 141 13.37 1.39 14.71
CA ALA A 141 14.10 1.52 15.96
C ALA A 141 13.57 2.75 16.74
N SER A 142 13.61 2.68 18.07
CA SER A 142 13.26 3.80 18.94
C SER A 142 14.17 5.02 18.72
N GLY A 143 13.69 6.21 19.04
CA GLY A 143 14.45 7.46 18.93
C GLY A 143 14.02 8.33 17.75
N ASP A 144 14.83 9.33 17.42
CA ASP A 144 14.47 10.33 16.42
C ASP A 144 14.71 9.83 15.00
N TRP A 145 13.72 10.06 14.14
CA TRP A 145 13.75 9.79 12.70
C TRP A 145 13.52 11.09 11.93
N GLN A 146 14.22 11.23 10.82
CA GLN A 146 14.05 12.33 9.88
C GLN A 146 13.12 11.87 8.75
N ALA A 147 12.02 12.57 8.55
CA ALA A 147 10.99 12.28 7.56
C ALA A 147 11.02 13.29 6.41
N THR A 148 10.83 12.81 5.19
CA THR A 148 10.49 13.63 4.03
C THR A 148 9.30 13.03 3.30
N LEU A 149 8.49 13.88 2.69
CA LEU A 149 7.37 13.48 1.86
C LEU A 149 7.62 13.96 0.43
N ALA A 150 7.68 13.01 -0.51
CA ALA A 150 7.78 13.30 -1.93
C ALA A 150 6.42 13.13 -2.60
N TYR A 151 6.16 13.93 -3.62
CA TYR A 151 5.05 13.79 -4.56
C TYR A 151 5.59 13.62 -5.97
N HIS A 152 4.98 12.73 -6.75
CA HIS A 152 5.27 12.57 -8.16
C HIS A 152 4.00 12.27 -8.97
N SER A 153 3.91 12.89 -10.14
CA SER A 153 2.93 12.60 -11.19
C SER A 153 3.62 12.63 -12.56
N SER A 154 2.86 12.39 -13.62
CA SER A 154 3.38 12.51 -14.99
C SER A 154 3.84 13.92 -15.37
N ALA A 155 3.45 14.95 -14.62
CA ALA A 155 3.68 16.34 -14.99
C ALA A 155 4.34 17.18 -13.89
N ARG A 156 4.28 16.75 -12.62
CA ARG A 156 4.82 17.49 -11.49
C ARG A 156 5.57 16.60 -10.52
N SER A 157 6.51 17.18 -9.80
CA SER A 157 7.19 16.52 -8.69
C SER A 157 7.66 17.50 -7.64
N GLY A 158 7.73 17.06 -6.39
CA GLY A 158 8.18 17.88 -5.28
C GLY A 158 8.57 17.06 -4.07
N VAL A 159 9.34 17.66 -3.17
CA VAL A 159 9.72 17.05 -1.89
C VAL A 159 9.54 18.10 -0.80
N SER A 160 9.01 17.68 0.34
CA SER A 160 8.82 18.53 1.52
C SER A 160 10.15 18.92 2.16
N GLU A 161 10.10 19.87 3.08
CA GLU A 161 11.15 20.02 4.08
C GLU A 161 11.26 18.76 4.95
N THR A 162 12.41 18.57 5.59
CA THR A 162 12.62 17.46 6.52
C THR A 162 12.01 17.77 7.88
N GLU A 163 11.17 16.88 8.38
CA GLU A 163 10.58 16.96 9.72
C GLU A 163 11.06 15.81 10.60
N SER A 164 11.22 16.05 11.91
CA SER A 164 11.65 15.03 12.86
C SER A 164 10.46 14.39 13.57
N VAL A 165 10.48 13.06 13.75
CA VAL A 165 9.51 12.32 14.56
C VAL A 165 10.21 11.37 15.53
N THR A 166 9.80 11.36 16.79
CA THR A 166 10.38 10.50 17.82
C THR A 166 9.56 9.23 18.00
N LEU A 167 10.21 8.07 17.85
CA LEU A 167 9.61 6.75 18.02
C LEU A 167 9.82 6.27 19.47
N PRO A 168 8.79 5.69 20.12
CA PRO A 168 8.83 5.27 21.52
C PRO A 168 9.72 4.04 21.77
#